data_AF-A0A519BTJ0-F1
#
_entry.id   AF-A0A519BTJ0-F1
#
_cell.length_a   1.000
_cell.length_b   1.000
_cell.length_c   1.000
_cell.angle_alpha   90.00
_cell.angle_beta   90.00
_cell.angle_gamma   90.00
#
_symmetry.space_group_name_H-M   'P 1'
#
loop_
_entity.id
_entity.type
_entity.pdbx_description
1 polymer ?
#
loop_
_entity_poly.entity_id
_entity_poly.type
_entity_poly.pdbx_seq_one_letter_code
_entity_poly.pdbx_strand_id
1 'polypeptide(L)'
;MRNEENFINVFKKAEKKYGKYGKRLAGESWGPAWKTLVATIMSAQSRDETTIPIAENLFKKYSSLDKLANAKFSDVLKILKSMNYNKTKAKHVIMAAKFIRDDFKGKVPADIDELVKIPGVGRKTANLVLGEVFKKDAICVDTHVHRISNVFGFVKTNNPNKTEMELRMLVPKKYWKKINRIFVLWGKDVPGRDKERLLTELE
;
A
#
# COMPACT_ATOMS: atom_id res chain seq x y z
N MET A 1 -1.82 -28.15 13.15
CA MET A 1 -1.70 -27.69 11.75
C MET A 1 -0.40 -26.93 11.60
N ARG A 2 0.43 -27.26 10.60
CA ARG A 2 1.56 -26.40 10.24
C ARG A 2 0.99 -25.01 9.93
N ASN A 3 1.60 -23.93 10.44
CA ASN A 3 1.06 -22.56 10.27
C ASN A 3 0.78 -22.23 8.78
N GLU A 4 1.51 -22.85 7.85
CA GLU A 4 1.34 -22.68 6.40
C GLU A 4 0.00 -23.22 5.91
N GLU A 5 -0.40 -24.42 6.32
CA GLU A 5 -1.67 -25.03 5.88
C GLU A 5 -2.87 -24.24 6.40
N ASN A 6 -2.78 -23.77 7.65
CA ASN A 6 -3.76 -22.86 8.23
C ASN A 6 -3.87 -21.56 7.42
N PHE A 7 -2.73 -20.95 7.09
CA PHE A 7 -2.69 -19.76 6.24
C PHE A 7 -3.37 -20.03 4.89
N ILE A 8 -3.00 -21.10 4.19
CA ILE A 8 -3.53 -21.42 2.86
C ILE A 8 -5.05 -21.60 2.90
N ASN A 9 -5.57 -22.31 3.91
CA ASN A 9 -7.00 -22.57 4.05
C ASN A 9 -7.80 -21.28 4.24
N VAL A 10 -7.36 -20.41 5.16
CA VAL A 10 -8.01 -19.10 5.39
C VAL A 10 -7.85 -18.19 4.17
N PHE A 11 -6.65 -18.13 3.60
CA PHE A 11 -6.33 -17.27 2.48
C PHE A 11 -7.16 -17.62 1.24
N LYS A 12 -7.34 -18.90 0.92
CA LYS A 12 -8.15 -19.33 -0.23
C LYS A 12 -9.62 -18.92 -0.07
N LYS A 13 -10.18 -18.99 1.13
CA LYS A 13 -11.55 -18.51 1.40
C LYS A 13 -11.65 -17.00 1.15
N ALA A 14 -10.71 -16.23 1.71
CA ALA A 14 -10.64 -14.79 1.49
C ALA A 14 -10.39 -14.42 0.02
N GLU A 15 -9.54 -15.16 -0.69
CA GLU A 15 -9.28 -14.97 -2.12
C GLU A 15 -10.52 -15.26 -2.97
N LYS A 16 -11.29 -16.30 -2.64
CA LYS A 16 -12.54 -16.63 -3.35
C LYS A 16 -13.54 -15.47 -3.29
N LYS A 17 -13.70 -14.84 -2.12
CA LYS A 17 -14.58 -13.69 -1.92
C LYS A 17 -13.95 -12.42 -2.50
N TYR A 18 -12.85 -11.94 -1.91
CA TYR A 18 -12.28 -10.62 -2.20
C TYR A 18 -11.39 -10.56 -3.45
N GLY A 19 -10.92 -11.70 -3.97
CA GLY A 19 -10.11 -11.72 -5.20
C GLY A 19 -10.88 -11.27 -6.44
N LYS A 20 -12.22 -11.41 -6.41
CA LYS A 20 -13.12 -10.94 -7.49
C LYS A 20 -13.60 -9.49 -7.30
N TYR A 21 -13.29 -8.86 -6.15
CA TYR A 21 -13.78 -7.51 -5.88
C TYR A 21 -13.06 -6.51 -6.78
N GLY A 22 -13.82 -5.82 -7.62
CA GLY A 22 -13.32 -4.79 -8.54
C GLY A 22 -12.95 -3.46 -7.86
N LYS A 23 -13.01 -3.38 -6.53
CA LYS A 23 -12.70 -2.15 -5.80
C LYS A 23 -11.21 -1.82 -5.93
N ARG A 24 -10.91 -0.66 -6.51
CA ARG A 24 -9.54 -0.13 -6.66
C ARG A 24 -9.02 0.39 -5.30
N LEU A 25 -7.79 0.02 -4.95
CA LEU A 25 -7.07 0.60 -3.81
C LEU A 25 -6.26 1.81 -4.28
N ALA A 26 -5.98 2.76 -3.38
CA ALA A 26 -5.32 4.02 -3.74
C ALA A 26 -3.91 3.86 -4.35
N GLY A 27 -3.24 2.72 -4.16
CA GLY A 27 -1.93 2.44 -4.75
C GLY A 27 -1.97 1.80 -6.14
N GLU A 28 -3.13 1.58 -6.74
CA GLU A 28 -3.27 0.75 -7.94
C GLU A 28 -3.61 1.55 -9.20
N SER A 29 -3.22 1.01 -10.36
CA SER A 29 -3.66 1.46 -11.69
C SER A 29 -3.35 2.92 -12.05
N TRP A 30 -2.17 3.42 -11.71
CA TRP A 30 -1.77 4.81 -12.03
C TRP A 30 -0.90 4.98 -13.27
N GLY A 31 -0.54 3.89 -13.96
CA GLY A 31 0.37 3.92 -15.12
C GLY A 31 1.83 4.11 -14.67
N PRO A 32 2.43 5.31 -14.82
CA PRO A 32 3.81 5.56 -14.38
C PRO A 32 4.08 5.26 -12.90
N ALA A 33 5.21 4.62 -12.63
CA ALA A 33 5.65 4.22 -11.28
C ALA A 33 5.57 5.34 -10.23
N TRP A 34 5.97 6.56 -10.60
CA TRP A 34 5.99 7.71 -9.68
C TRP A 34 4.58 8.12 -9.24
N LYS A 35 3.55 7.92 -10.08
CA LYS A 35 2.16 8.22 -9.71
C LYS A 35 1.66 7.22 -8.66
N THR A 36 1.96 5.93 -8.83
CA THR A 36 1.67 4.90 -7.81
C THR A 36 2.35 5.22 -6.48
N LEU A 37 3.63 5.60 -6.51
CA LEU A 37 4.37 5.99 -5.31
C LEU A 37 3.73 7.21 -4.62
N VAL A 38 3.45 8.27 -5.37
CA VAL A 38 2.81 9.50 -4.84
C VAL A 38 1.42 9.21 -4.26
N ALA A 39 0.57 8.47 -4.98
CA ALA A 39 -0.76 8.10 -4.50
C ALA A 39 -0.70 7.24 -3.22
N THR A 40 0.34 6.41 -3.09
CA THR A 40 0.58 5.61 -1.88
C THR A 40 1.05 6.46 -0.70
N ILE A 41 1.89 7.48 -0.93
CA ILE A 41 2.24 8.47 0.12
C ILE A 41 0.97 9.19 0.58
N MET A 42 0.11 9.60 -0.35
CA MET A 42 -1.14 10.29 -0.05
C MET A 42 -2.13 9.41 0.72
N SER A 43 -2.18 8.10 0.46
CA SER A 43 -3.13 7.18 1.09
C SER A 43 -2.83 6.85 2.55
N ALA A 44 -1.64 7.19 3.05
CA ALA A 44 -1.29 7.01 4.46
C ALA A 44 -2.36 7.65 5.36
N GLN A 45 -3.03 6.83 6.19
CA GLN A 45 -4.12 7.24 7.07
C GLN A 45 -5.24 8.02 6.34
N SER A 46 -5.59 7.57 5.13
CA SER A 46 -6.70 8.13 4.36
C SER A 46 -7.46 7.03 3.66
N ARG A 47 -8.76 7.29 3.45
CA ARG A 47 -9.65 6.37 2.75
C ARG A 47 -9.34 6.38 1.25
N ASP A 48 -9.55 5.25 0.58
CA ASP A 48 -9.28 5.14 -0.87
C ASP A 48 -10.23 6.06 -1.64
N GLU A 49 -11.49 6.13 -1.18
CA GLU A 49 -12.58 6.97 -1.72
C GLU A 49 -12.25 8.47 -1.67
N THR A 50 -11.41 8.87 -0.72
CA THR A 50 -10.89 10.25 -0.64
C THR A 50 -9.61 10.40 -1.46
N THR A 51 -8.71 9.42 -1.40
CA THR A 51 -7.38 9.53 -1.98
C THR A 51 -7.39 9.49 -3.50
N ILE A 52 -8.16 8.58 -4.10
CA ILE A 52 -8.22 8.37 -5.54
C ILE A 52 -8.64 9.65 -6.30
N PRO A 53 -9.80 10.28 -6.02
CA PRO A 53 -10.21 11.47 -6.77
C PRO A 53 -9.25 12.67 -6.56
N ILE A 54 -8.64 12.78 -5.38
CA ILE A 54 -7.65 13.84 -5.11
C ILE A 54 -6.36 13.58 -5.90
N ALA A 55 -5.90 12.34 -5.97
CA ALA A 55 -4.74 11.94 -6.77
C ALA A 55 -5.00 12.14 -8.27
N GLU A 56 -6.19 11.83 -8.77
CA GLU A 56 -6.60 12.13 -10.16
C GLU A 56 -6.52 13.63 -10.45
N ASN A 57 -7.05 14.48 -9.57
CA ASN A 57 -6.95 15.93 -9.68
C ASN A 57 -5.49 16.41 -9.65
N LEU A 58 -4.68 15.85 -8.75
CA LEU A 58 -3.25 16.16 -8.66
C LEU A 58 -2.53 15.81 -9.96
N PHE A 59 -2.73 14.60 -10.50
CA PHE A 59 -2.07 14.14 -11.72
C PHE A 59 -2.62 14.79 -12.99
N LYS A 60 -3.85 15.30 -12.98
CA LYS A 60 -4.38 16.14 -14.04
C LYS A 60 -3.66 17.49 -14.09
N LYS A 61 -3.45 18.14 -12.94
CA LYS A 61 -2.70 19.42 -12.88
C LYS A 61 -1.20 19.21 -13.11
N TYR A 62 -0.62 18.17 -12.52
CA TYR A 62 0.79 17.82 -12.63
C TYR A 62 0.96 16.53 -13.44
N SER A 63 0.89 16.69 -14.76
CA SER A 63 0.87 15.57 -15.71
C SER A 63 2.20 14.82 -15.85
N SER A 64 3.30 15.39 -15.37
CA SER A 64 4.65 14.80 -15.38
C SER A 64 5.33 14.93 -14.01
N LEU A 65 6.36 14.11 -13.80
CA LEU A 65 7.20 14.16 -12.60
C LEU A 65 7.82 15.56 -12.43
N ASP A 66 8.37 16.15 -13.49
CA ASP A 66 8.99 17.48 -13.45
C ASP A 66 8.03 18.59 -13.02
N LYS A 67 6.79 18.53 -13.50
CA LYS A 67 5.75 19.49 -13.10
C LYS A 67 5.44 19.38 -11.61
N LEU A 68 5.37 18.16 -11.07
CA LEU A 68 5.11 17.95 -9.65
C LEU A 68 6.31 18.33 -8.78
N ALA A 69 7.54 18.04 -9.24
CA ALA A 69 8.78 18.40 -8.56
C ALA A 69 8.94 19.92 -8.44
N ASN A 70 8.50 20.69 -9.44
CA ASN A 70 8.53 22.15 -9.44
C ASN A 70 7.26 22.81 -8.87
N ALA A 71 6.32 22.03 -8.34
CA ALA A 71 5.06 22.56 -7.84
C ALA A 71 5.24 23.47 -6.62
N LYS A 72 4.46 24.55 -6.57
CA LYS A 72 4.38 25.39 -5.36
C LYS A 72 3.67 24.62 -4.25
N PHE A 73 4.20 24.69 -3.04
CA PHE A 73 3.61 24.03 -1.87
C PHE A 73 2.14 24.42 -1.65
N SER A 74 1.83 25.72 -1.76
CA SER A 74 0.47 26.24 -1.60
C SER A 74 -0.53 25.65 -2.60
N ASP A 75 -0.10 25.42 -3.85
CA ASP A 75 -0.93 24.81 -4.89
C ASP A 75 -1.24 23.34 -4.60
N VAL A 76 -0.24 22.56 -4.20
CA VAL A 76 -0.43 21.14 -3.84
C VAL A 76 -1.27 21.04 -2.57
N LEU A 77 -1.01 21.89 -1.57
CA LEU A 77 -1.81 21.94 -0.34
C LEU A 77 -3.29 22.23 -0.62
N LYS A 78 -3.59 23.13 -1.56
CA LYS A 78 -4.96 23.46 -1.95
C LYS A 78 -5.70 22.24 -2.55
N ILE A 79 -5.01 21.40 -3.32
CA ILE A 79 -5.58 20.16 -3.90
C ILE A 79 -5.82 19.13 -2.79
N LEU A 80 -4.86 18.97 -1.88
CA LEU A 80 -4.91 18.00 -0.78
C LEU A 80 -5.75 18.48 0.41
N LYS A 81 -6.41 19.64 0.34
CA LYS A 81 -7.00 20.33 1.51
C LYS A 81 -7.96 19.46 2.34
N SER A 82 -8.71 18.57 1.69
CA SER A 82 -9.70 17.69 2.34
C SER A 82 -9.10 16.41 2.93
N MET A 83 -7.79 16.19 2.76
CA MET A 83 -7.10 15.03 3.35
C MET A 83 -6.62 15.34 4.78
N ASN A 84 -6.65 14.32 5.62
CA ASN A 84 -5.93 14.35 6.89
C ASN A 84 -4.42 14.47 6.65
N TYR A 85 -3.74 15.23 7.51
CA TYR A 85 -2.30 15.50 7.42
C TYR A 85 -1.87 16.14 6.09
N ASN A 86 -2.76 16.92 5.46
CA ASN A 86 -2.55 17.54 4.15
C ASN A 86 -1.24 18.32 4.01
N LYS A 87 -0.82 19.07 5.04
CA LYS A 87 0.44 19.85 5.04
C LYS A 87 1.65 18.92 4.90
N THR A 88 1.72 17.87 5.71
CA THR A 88 2.82 16.89 5.65
C THR A 88 2.81 16.13 4.33
N LYS A 89 1.63 15.69 3.88
CA LYS A 89 1.48 14.99 2.59
C LYS A 89 1.90 15.86 1.41
N ALA A 90 1.46 17.12 1.36
CA ALA A 90 1.84 18.04 0.29
C ALA A 90 3.36 18.27 0.25
N LYS A 91 4.02 18.39 1.42
CA LYS A 91 5.49 18.44 1.49
C LYS A 91 6.12 17.16 0.92
N HIS A 92 5.74 16.00 1.43
CA HIS A 92 6.32 14.72 1.00
C HIS A 92 6.09 14.43 -0.49
N VAL A 93 4.92 14.75 -1.04
CA VAL A 93 4.63 14.54 -2.46
C VAL A 93 5.58 15.35 -3.35
N ILE A 94 5.80 16.62 -3.02
CA ILE A 94 6.73 17.49 -3.77
C ILE A 94 8.17 17.00 -3.57
N MET A 95 8.57 16.72 -2.33
CA MET A 95 9.91 16.25 -2.00
C MET A 95 10.24 14.91 -2.66
N ALA A 96 9.29 13.96 -2.66
CA ALA A 96 9.45 12.68 -3.35
C ALA A 96 9.60 12.88 -4.86
N ALA A 97 8.79 13.75 -5.48
CA ALA A 97 8.91 14.04 -6.90
C ALA A 97 10.27 14.66 -7.25
N LYS A 98 10.76 15.61 -6.44
CA LYS A 98 12.11 16.19 -6.58
C LYS A 98 13.20 15.14 -6.44
N PHE A 99 13.16 14.33 -5.38
CA PHE A 99 14.16 13.30 -5.12
C PHE A 99 14.22 12.25 -6.25
N ILE A 100 13.07 11.80 -6.75
CA ILE A 100 13.03 10.86 -7.88
C ILE A 100 13.63 11.50 -9.14
N ARG A 101 13.32 12.78 -9.41
CA ARG A 101 13.84 13.51 -10.57
C ARG A 101 15.35 13.71 -10.48
N ASP A 102 15.83 14.21 -9.35
CA ASP A 102 17.20 14.72 -9.18
C ASP A 102 18.17 13.58 -8.84
N ASP A 103 17.87 12.79 -7.80
CA ASP A 103 18.75 11.72 -7.31
C ASP A 103 18.63 10.42 -8.14
N PHE A 104 17.42 10.11 -8.64
CA PHE A 104 17.18 8.90 -9.45
C PHE A 104 16.94 9.17 -10.94
N LYS A 105 17.26 10.37 -11.43
CA LYS A 105 17.19 10.75 -12.85
C LYS A 105 15.81 10.46 -13.48
N GLY A 106 14.76 10.70 -12.70
CA GLY A 106 13.37 10.51 -13.10
C GLY A 106 12.84 9.08 -13.05
N LYS A 107 13.64 8.11 -12.58
CA LYS A 107 13.25 6.69 -12.51
C LYS A 107 13.01 6.26 -11.08
N VAL A 108 11.83 5.71 -10.80
CA VAL A 108 11.58 5.06 -9.50
C VAL A 108 12.43 3.78 -9.41
N PRO A 109 13.24 3.58 -8.36
CA PRO A 109 14.06 2.39 -8.24
C PRO A 109 13.21 1.16 -7.93
N ALA A 110 13.66 0.00 -8.41
CA ALA A 110 13.04 -1.28 -8.13
C ALA A 110 13.73 -2.01 -6.96
N ASP A 111 14.20 -1.27 -5.97
CA ASP A 111 14.92 -1.79 -4.80
C ASP A 111 14.35 -1.22 -3.50
N ILE A 112 14.27 -2.04 -2.45
CA ILE A 112 13.63 -1.64 -1.20
C ILE A 112 14.46 -0.60 -0.44
N ASP A 113 15.78 -0.75 -0.42
CA ASP A 113 16.69 0.11 0.35
C ASP A 113 16.86 1.45 -0.36
N GLU A 114 16.77 1.50 -1.69
CA GLU A 114 16.66 2.75 -2.44
C GLU A 114 15.29 3.42 -2.29
N LEU A 115 14.18 2.66 -2.33
CA LEU A 115 12.83 3.22 -2.22
C LEU A 115 12.61 3.91 -0.88
N VAL A 116 13.11 3.36 0.23
CA VAL A 116 12.93 3.95 1.57
C VAL A 116 13.73 5.25 1.79
N LYS A 117 14.66 5.59 0.90
CA LYS A 117 15.34 6.90 0.93
C LYS A 117 14.42 8.03 0.44
N ILE A 118 13.39 7.71 -0.35
CA ILE A 118 12.48 8.70 -0.92
C ILE A 118 11.63 9.32 0.21
N PRO A 119 11.57 10.66 0.33
CA PRO A 119 10.79 11.32 1.36
C PRO A 119 9.33 10.87 1.42
N GLY A 120 8.87 10.46 2.61
CA GLY A 120 7.51 9.94 2.82
C GLY A 120 7.32 8.46 2.44
N VAL A 121 8.36 7.75 2.01
CA VAL A 121 8.32 6.32 1.70
C VAL A 121 8.87 5.51 2.87
N GLY A 122 7.98 4.80 3.56
CA GLY A 122 8.37 3.75 4.51
C GLY A 122 8.38 2.36 3.86
N ARG A 123 8.83 1.35 4.62
CA ARG A 123 8.94 -0.06 4.16
C ARG A 123 7.64 -0.62 3.55
N LYS A 124 6.48 -0.29 4.12
CA LYS A 124 5.16 -0.65 3.55
C LYS A 124 4.98 -0.09 2.14
N THR A 125 5.22 1.21 1.97
CA THR A 125 5.07 1.91 0.68
C THR A 125 6.07 1.35 -0.34
N ALA A 126 7.31 1.10 0.07
CA ALA A 126 8.31 0.47 -0.78
C ALA A 126 7.85 -0.92 -1.27
N ASN A 127 7.43 -1.80 -0.35
CA ASN A 127 6.91 -3.13 -0.72
C ASN A 127 5.66 -3.07 -1.61
N LEU A 128 4.77 -2.09 -1.40
CA LEU A 128 3.62 -1.88 -2.29
C LEU A 128 4.08 -1.53 -3.70
N VAL A 129 5.01 -0.58 -3.84
CA VAL A 129 5.55 -0.17 -5.15
C VAL A 129 6.27 -1.35 -5.83
N LEU A 130 7.07 -2.12 -5.10
CA LEU A 130 7.75 -3.31 -5.64
C LEU A 130 6.76 -4.35 -6.17
N GLY A 131 5.71 -4.65 -5.41
CA GLY A 131 4.68 -5.61 -5.81
C GLY A 131 3.78 -5.10 -6.94
N GLU A 132 3.32 -3.86 -6.84
CA GLU A 132 2.30 -3.31 -7.74
C GLU A 132 2.90 -2.79 -9.05
N VAL A 133 4.03 -2.08 -9.01
CA VAL A 133 4.65 -1.49 -10.19
C VAL A 133 5.60 -2.49 -10.85
N PHE A 134 6.54 -3.05 -10.08
CA PHE A 134 7.61 -3.88 -10.63
C PHE A 134 7.28 -5.36 -10.67
N LYS A 135 6.08 -5.75 -10.19
CA LYS A 135 5.63 -7.14 -10.11
C LYS A 135 6.66 -8.06 -9.45
N LYS A 136 7.41 -7.55 -8.47
CA LYS A 136 8.35 -8.34 -7.67
C LYS A 136 7.63 -9.10 -6.56
N ASP A 137 8.26 -10.15 -6.06
CA ASP A 137 7.77 -10.89 -4.91
C ASP A 137 8.01 -10.07 -3.63
N ALA A 138 7.01 -9.27 -3.28
CA ALA A 138 7.01 -8.42 -2.09
C ALA A 138 5.74 -8.65 -1.28
N ILE A 139 5.88 -8.74 0.06
CA ILE A 139 4.75 -8.77 0.99
C ILE A 139 4.59 -7.36 1.55
N CYS A 140 3.54 -6.65 1.11
CA CYS A 140 3.20 -5.36 1.69
C CYS A 140 2.37 -5.57 2.96
N VAL A 141 2.97 -5.34 4.13
CA VAL A 141 2.27 -5.43 5.42
C VAL A 141 1.77 -4.05 5.82
N ASP A 142 0.45 -3.88 5.83
CA ASP A 142 -0.21 -2.73 6.43
C ASP A 142 -0.94 -3.13 7.72
N THR A 143 -1.76 -2.23 8.25
CA THR A 143 -2.51 -2.48 9.50
C THR A 143 -3.48 -3.67 9.36
N HIS A 144 -4.12 -3.85 8.20
CA HIS A 144 -5.05 -4.96 7.99
C HIS A 144 -4.31 -6.28 7.87
N VAL A 145 -3.23 -6.33 7.08
CA VAL A 145 -2.39 -7.53 6.94
C VAL A 145 -1.82 -7.93 8.30
N HIS A 146 -1.26 -6.97 9.03
CA HIS A 146 -0.68 -7.20 10.36
C HIS A 146 -1.72 -7.71 11.35
N ARG A 147 -2.89 -7.05 11.42
CA ARG A 147 -3.98 -7.43 12.32
C ARG A 147 -4.50 -8.83 12.01
N ILE A 148 -4.86 -9.10 10.76
CA ILE A 148 -5.44 -10.39 10.36
C ILE A 148 -4.43 -11.52 10.60
N SER A 149 -3.16 -11.30 10.24
CA SER A 149 -2.13 -12.32 10.44
C SER A 149 -1.95 -12.70 11.91
N ASN A 150 -2.05 -11.73 12.83
CA ASN A 150 -2.01 -11.99 14.27
C ASN A 150 -3.32 -12.62 14.79
N VAL A 151 -4.50 -12.17 14.34
CA VAL A 151 -5.80 -12.73 14.77
C VAL A 151 -5.91 -14.22 14.42
N PHE A 152 -5.41 -14.62 13.26
CA PHE A 152 -5.42 -16.01 12.82
C PHE A 152 -4.23 -16.83 13.32
N GLY A 153 -3.29 -16.20 14.04
CA GLY A 153 -2.11 -16.87 14.59
C GLY A 153 -1.08 -17.30 13.54
N PHE A 154 -1.08 -16.70 12.35
CA PHE A 154 -0.04 -16.94 11.34
C PHE A 154 1.32 -16.41 11.79
N VAL A 155 1.28 -15.31 12.54
CA VAL A 155 2.42 -14.61 13.14
C VAL A 155 2.06 -14.24 14.58
N LYS A 156 3.07 -13.98 15.41
CA LYS A 156 2.86 -13.49 16.79
C LYS A 156 3.79 -12.32 17.09
N THR A 157 3.38 -11.13 16.66
CA THR A 157 4.23 -9.95 16.76
C THR A 157 3.42 -8.65 16.76
N ASN A 158 3.91 -7.64 17.46
CA ASN A 158 3.38 -6.28 17.47
C ASN A 158 4.08 -5.36 16.45
N ASN A 159 5.04 -5.89 15.67
CA ASN A 159 5.83 -5.12 14.73
C ASN A 159 5.52 -5.56 13.29
N PRO A 160 4.99 -4.64 12.43
CA PRO A 160 4.69 -4.95 11.03
C PRO A 160 5.89 -5.45 10.21
N ASN A 161 7.11 -4.98 10.49
CA ASN A 161 8.31 -5.46 9.80
C ASN A 161 8.62 -6.91 10.18
N LYS A 162 8.42 -7.29 11.46
CA LYS A 162 8.54 -8.69 11.88
C LYS A 162 7.46 -9.55 11.24
N THR A 163 6.22 -9.05 11.14
CA THR A 163 5.15 -9.75 10.39
C THR A 163 5.55 -9.99 8.95
N GLU A 164 6.15 -9.02 8.27
CA GLU A 164 6.63 -9.21 6.90
C GLU A 164 7.62 -10.38 6.82
N MET A 165 8.63 -10.41 7.69
CA MET A 165 9.65 -11.44 7.68
C MET A 165 9.08 -12.82 8.00
N GLU A 166 8.21 -12.92 9.01
CA GLU A 166 7.54 -14.17 9.37
C GLU A 166 6.64 -14.67 8.24
N LEU A 167 5.86 -13.79 7.60
CA LEU A 167 5.04 -14.16 6.44
C LEU A 167 5.89 -14.60 5.23
N ARG A 168 7.08 -14.04 5.03
CA ARG A 168 8.01 -14.48 3.97
C ARG A 168 8.52 -15.90 4.20
N MET A 169 8.71 -16.31 5.46
CA MET A 169 9.10 -17.69 5.80
C MET A 169 7.92 -18.65 5.71
N LEU A 170 6.71 -18.17 6.02
CA LEU A 170 5.51 -18.99 6.13
C LEU A 170 4.78 -19.21 4.80
N VAL A 171 4.65 -18.15 3.99
CA VAL A 171 3.67 -18.12 2.91
C VAL A 171 4.32 -18.49 1.58
N PRO A 172 3.71 -19.40 0.79
CA PRO A 172 4.19 -19.68 -0.56
C PRO A 172 4.23 -18.43 -1.46
N LYS A 173 5.33 -18.24 -2.21
CA LYS A 173 5.57 -17.06 -3.06
C LYS A 173 4.41 -16.69 -3.99
N LYS A 174 3.67 -17.68 -4.50
CA LYS A 174 2.49 -17.47 -5.36
C LYS A 174 1.40 -16.59 -4.75
N TYR A 175 1.37 -16.45 -3.41
CA TYR A 175 0.39 -15.62 -2.71
C TYR A 175 0.91 -14.22 -2.35
N TRP A 176 2.23 -13.97 -2.36
CA TRP A 176 2.83 -12.74 -1.79
C TRP A 176 2.22 -11.46 -2.36
N LYS A 177 2.06 -11.40 -3.69
CA LYS A 177 1.51 -10.24 -4.39
C LYS A 177 0.02 -9.99 -4.08
N LYS A 178 -0.70 -11.01 -3.65
CA LYS A 178 -2.15 -10.97 -3.43
C LYS A 178 -2.52 -10.69 -1.98
N ILE A 179 -1.64 -11.03 -1.02
CA ILE A 179 -1.91 -10.94 0.42
C ILE A 179 -2.39 -9.56 0.81
N ASN A 180 -1.65 -8.52 0.42
CA ASN A 180 -1.99 -7.16 0.82
C ASN A 180 -3.40 -6.79 0.37
N ARG A 181 -3.69 -6.90 -0.93
CA ARG A 181 -5.00 -6.56 -1.49
C ARG A 181 -6.13 -7.31 -0.80
N ILE A 182 -6.02 -8.63 -0.69
CA ILE A 182 -7.09 -9.48 -0.14
C ILE A 182 -7.34 -9.15 1.34
N PHE A 183 -6.29 -9.04 2.14
CA PHE A 183 -6.43 -8.75 3.57
C PHE A 183 -6.85 -7.30 3.83
N VAL A 184 -6.49 -6.36 2.97
CA VAL A 184 -7.01 -4.98 3.03
C VAL A 184 -8.50 -4.93 2.76
N LEU A 185 -8.97 -5.58 1.68
CA LEU A 185 -10.39 -5.62 1.33
C LEU A 185 -11.21 -6.31 2.43
N TRP A 186 -10.78 -7.49 2.84
CA TRP A 186 -11.41 -8.22 3.95
C TRP A 186 -11.39 -7.42 5.24
N GLY A 187 -10.26 -6.78 5.54
CA GLY A 187 -10.11 -6.07 6.79
C GLY A 187 -10.86 -4.74 6.88
N LYS A 188 -11.20 -4.15 5.74
CA LYS A 188 -12.10 -2.99 5.65
C LYS A 188 -13.57 -3.40 5.77
N ASP A 189 -13.92 -4.55 5.19
CA ASP A 189 -15.26 -5.11 5.25
C ASP A 189 -15.63 -5.58 6.66
N VAL A 190 -14.69 -6.26 7.34
CA VAL A 190 -14.82 -6.72 8.72
C VAL A 190 -13.83 -5.99 9.65
N PRO A 191 -14.23 -4.85 10.24
CA PRO A 191 -13.44 -4.15 11.24
C PRO A 191 -13.41 -4.94 12.58
N GLY A 192 -12.42 -4.66 13.44
CA GLY A 192 -12.28 -5.31 14.75
C GLY A 192 -11.30 -6.48 14.81
N ARG A 193 -11.28 -7.27 15.89
CA ARG A 193 -10.34 -8.41 16.05
C ARG A 193 -11.04 -9.74 16.30
N ASP A 194 -12.35 -9.76 16.16
CA ASP A 194 -13.17 -10.96 16.34
C ASP A 194 -12.89 -11.96 15.20
N LYS A 195 -12.29 -13.09 15.57
CA LYS A 195 -11.90 -14.14 14.63
C LYS A 195 -13.11 -14.86 14.04
N GLU A 196 -14.17 -15.06 14.83
CA GLU A 196 -15.38 -15.74 14.39
C GLU A 196 -16.11 -14.88 13.36
N ARG A 197 -16.30 -13.59 13.66
CA ARG A 197 -16.88 -12.65 12.71
C ARG A 197 -16.09 -12.56 11.40
N LEU A 198 -14.76 -12.55 11.49
CA LEU A 198 -13.89 -12.57 10.31
C LEU A 198 -14.11 -13.84 9.46
N LEU A 199 -14.29 -15.00 10.09
CA LEU A 199 -14.53 -16.27 9.43
C LEU A 199 -15.92 -16.38 8.81
N THR A 200 -16.98 -15.97 9.53
CA THR A 200 -18.36 -16.02 9.05
C THR A 200 -18.54 -15.19 7.78
N GLU A 201 -17.85 -14.05 7.65
CA GLU A 201 -17.89 -13.25 6.43
C GLU A 201 -17.24 -13.95 5.22
N LEU A 202 -16.47 -15.03 5.41
CA LEU A 202 -15.83 -15.76 4.31
C LEU A 202 -16.64 -16.95 3.79
N GLU A 203 -17.74 -17.29 4.44
CA GLU A 203 -18.66 -18.37 4.05
C GLU A 203 -19.63 -17.90 2.95
#